data_AF-A0A7N0UC71-F1
#
_entry.id   AF-A0A7N0UC71-F1
#
_cell.length_a   1.000
_cell.length_b   1.000
_cell.length_c   1.000
_cell.angle_alpha   90.00
_cell.angle_beta   90.00
_cell.angle_gamma   90.00
#
_symmetry.space_group_name_H-M   'P 1'
#
loop_
_entity.id
_entity.type
_entity.pdbx_description
1 polymer ?
#
loop_
_entity_poly.entity_id
_entity_poly.type
_entity_poly.pdbx_seq_one_letter_code
_entity_poly.pdbx_strand_id
1 'polypeptide(L)'
;MTKKRERAETRTSCKVKFGIHREPSAFGKYRIYILHLEHNHLLYTRATIHMMPSQCHITEIQTNKIKLADASGIQVKRSHEFMSKKAGGVEGTGFIE
;
A
#
# COMPACT_ATOMS: atom_id res chain seq x y z
N MET A 1 10.52 16.36 -24.77
CA MET A 1 11.31 15.81 -23.64
C MET A 1 10.46 15.91 -22.37
N THR A 2 9.86 14.82 -21.93
CA THR A 2 9.05 14.80 -20.70
C THR A 2 9.96 14.77 -19.48
N LYS A 3 9.89 15.81 -18.64
CA LYS A 3 10.69 15.94 -17.42
C LYS A 3 10.40 14.74 -16.51
N LYS A 4 11.36 13.83 -16.36
CA LYS A 4 11.28 12.69 -15.43
C LYS A 4 11.19 13.30 -14.03
N ARG A 5 10.02 13.23 -13.39
CA ARG A 5 9.87 13.66 -12.01
C ARG A 5 10.70 12.73 -11.15
N GLU A 6 11.61 13.30 -10.36
CA GLU A 6 12.35 12.57 -9.35
C GLU A 6 11.33 11.98 -8.37
N ARG A 7 11.37 10.67 -8.20
CA ARG A 7 10.49 9.97 -7.26
C ARG A 7 10.87 10.44 -5.86
N ALA A 8 9.93 11.05 -5.15
CA ALA A 8 10.14 11.43 -3.76
C ALA A 8 10.62 10.19 -2.98
N GLU A 9 11.74 10.32 -2.26
CA GLU A 9 12.24 9.24 -1.42
C GLU A 9 11.22 8.99 -0.30
N THR A 10 10.55 7.83 -0.35
CA THR A 10 9.64 7.39 0.72
C THR A 10 10.39 6.88 1.95
N ARG A 11 11.71 7.11 2.03
CA ARG A 11 12.55 6.68 3.14
C ARG A 11 12.44 7.71 4.25
N THR A 12 11.56 7.46 5.21
CA THR A 12 11.34 8.32 6.38
C THR A 12 12.53 8.36 7.35
N SER A 13 13.61 7.63 7.08
CA SER A 13 14.73 7.38 8.02
C SER A 13 14.26 6.85 9.38
N CYS A 14 13.08 6.24 9.43
CA CYS A 14 12.46 5.74 10.65
C CYS A 14 13.33 4.66 11.29
N LYS A 15 13.50 4.78 12.61
CA LYS A 15 14.36 3.88 13.41
C LYS A 15 13.60 2.71 14.02
N VAL A 16 12.32 2.53 13.66
CA VAL A 16 11.51 1.38 14.11
C VAL A 16 12.15 0.07 13.68
N LYS A 17 12.22 -0.86 14.63
CA LYS A 17 12.83 -2.18 14.45
C LYS A 17 12.01 -3.19 15.22
N PHE A 18 11.75 -4.32 14.58
CA PHE A 18 11.06 -5.46 15.16
C PHE A 18 11.85 -6.72 14.82
N GLY A 19 12.44 -7.33 15.85
CA GLY A 19 13.22 -8.55 15.72
C GLY A 19 12.53 -9.70 16.45
N ILE A 20 12.23 -10.77 15.72
CA ILE A 20 11.75 -12.03 16.29
C ILE A 20 12.73 -13.16 16.02
N HIS A 21 12.90 -14.05 16.99
CA HIS A 21 13.60 -15.30 16.80
C HIS A 21 12.72 -16.46 17.26
N ARG A 22 12.96 -17.63 16.68
CA ARG A 22 12.28 -18.85 17.11
C ARG A 22 12.83 -19.28 18.46
N GLU A 23 11.97 -19.68 19.38
CA GLU A 23 12.37 -20.24 20.66
C GLU A 23 12.82 -21.69 20.45
N PRO A 24 14.11 -22.03 20.66
CA PRO A 24 14.61 -23.38 20.36
C PRO A 24 13.97 -24.45 21.24
N SER A 25 13.60 -24.09 22.48
CA SER A 25 13.06 -24.98 23.50
C SER A 25 11.56 -25.21 23.41
N ALA A 26 10.83 -24.45 22.60
CA ALA A 26 9.38 -24.55 22.52
C ALA A 26 8.92 -24.57 21.06
N PHE A 27 8.36 -25.72 20.64
CA PHE A 27 7.87 -25.90 19.29
C PHE A 27 6.79 -24.86 18.95
N GLY A 28 7.01 -24.11 17.87
CA GLY A 28 6.06 -23.12 17.37
C GLY A 28 6.05 -21.79 18.13
N LYS A 29 6.89 -21.59 19.17
CA LYS A 29 6.97 -20.32 19.88
C LYS A 29 8.04 -19.41 19.27
N TYR A 30 7.72 -18.12 19.22
CA TYR A 30 8.63 -17.05 18.82
C TYR A 30 8.79 -16.07 19.98
N ARG A 31 9.99 -15.54 20.14
CA ARG A 31 10.30 -14.48 21.10
C ARG A 31 10.75 -13.23 20.38
N ILE A 32 10.28 -12.10 20.88
CA ILE A 32 10.71 -10.77 20.44
C ILE A 32 12.01 -10.47 21.19
N TYR A 33 13.08 -10.14 20.46
CA TYR A 33 14.37 -9.76 21.05
C TYR A 33 14.72 -8.29 20.85
N ILE A 34 14.11 -7.63 19.85
CA ILE A 34 14.26 -6.20 19.59
C ILE A 34 12.88 -5.62 19.31
N LEU A 35 12.52 -4.56 20.04
CA LEU A 35 11.29 -3.82 19.85
C LEU A 35 11.57 -2.32 19.99
N HIS A 36 11.54 -1.60 18.87
CA HIS A 36 11.57 -0.14 18.82
C HIS A 36 10.33 0.33 18.07
N LEU A 37 9.39 0.95 18.77
CA LEU A 37 8.08 1.37 18.24
C LEU A 37 7.98 2.87 17.95
N GLU A 38 9.03 3.65 18.26
CA GLU A 38 9.03 5.09 18.03
C GLU A 38 9.14 5.42 16.54
N HIS A 39 8.03 5.89 15.98
CA HIS A 39 7.97 6.39 14.62
C HIS A 39 8.32 7.89 14.59
N ASN A 40 9.06 8.31 13.57
CA ASN A 40 9.35 9.71 13.28
C ASN A 40 8.47 10.29 12.15
N HIS A 41 7.37 9.61 11.84
CA HIS A 41 6.44 9.97 10.78
C HIS A 41 5.02 9.56 11.17
N LEU A 42 4.03 10.15 10.48
CA LEU A 42 2.64 9.75 10.64
C LEU A 42 2.45 8.29 10.20
N LEU A 43 1.70 7.54 10.99
CA LEU A 43 1.28 6.19 10.66
C LEU A 43 0.05 6.24 9.75
N TYR A 44 0.05 5.39 8.71
CA TYR A 44 -1.14 5.18 7.90
C TYR A 44 -2.18 4.44 8.72
N THR A 45 -3.36 5.03 8.87
CA THR A 45 -4.53 4.38 9.47
C THR A 45 -5.14 3.40 8.48
N ARG A 46 -5.97 2.43 8.94
CA ARG A 46 -6.69 1.50 8.05
C ARG A 46 -7.41 2.19 6.89
N ALA A 47 -8.00 3.36 7.16
CA ALA A 47 -8.66 4.19 6.14
C ALA A 47 -7.71 4.66 5.03
N THR A 48 -6.41 4.81 5.31
CA THR A 48 -5.38 5.33 4.38
C THR A 48 -4.40 4.27 3.88
N ILE A 49 -4.54 2.99 4.30
CA ILE A 49 -3.66 1.88 3.86
C ILE A 49 -3.67 1.73 2.34
N HIS A 50 -4.82 1.94 1.69
CA HIS A 50 -4.96 1.88 0.24
C HIS A 50 -4.15 2.94 -0.51
N MET A 51 -3.65 3.98 0.18
CA MET A 51 -2.77 4.99 -0.39
C MET A 51 -1.28 4.61 -0.31
N MET A 52 -0.93 3.56 0.43
CA MET A 52 0.46 3.10 0.50
C MET A 52 0.85 2.39 -0.81
N PRO A 53 1.90 2.86 -1.52
CA PRO A 53 2.32 2.22 -2.77
C PRO A 53 2.73 0.75 -2.60
N SER A 54 3.22 0.36 -1.43
CA SER A 54 3.55 -1.04 -1.10
C SER A 54 2.31 -1.92 -0.91
N GLN A 55 1.16 -1.32 -0.66
CA GLN A 55 -0.14 -1.99 -0.50
C GLN A 55 -0.99 -1.90 -1.77
N CYS A 56 -0.65 -1.00 -2.71
CA CYS A 56 -1.20 -0.96 -4.06
C CYS A 56 -0.61 -2.09 -4.94
N HIS A 57 -0.94 -3.34 -4.64
CA HIS A 57 -0.61 -4.47 -5.51
C HIS A 57 -1.65 -4.61 -6.63
N ILE A 58 -1.24 -4.35 -7.87
CA ILE A 58 -2.08 -4.60 -9.04
C ILE A 58 -1.99 -6.08 -9.38
N THR A 59 -3.11 -6.79 -9.31
CA THR A 59 -3.13 -8.22 -9.65
C THR A 59 -3.05 -8.43 -11.17
N GLU A 60 -2.67 -9.62 -11.61
CA GLU A 60 -2.61 -9.96 -13.04
C GLU A 60 -3.97 -9.76 -13.74
N ILE A 61 -5.06 -10.14 -13.06
CA ILE A 61 -6.43 -9.93 -13.56
C ILE A 61 -6.72 -8.44 -13.77
N GLN A 62 -6.29 -7.58 -12.83
CA GLN A 62 -6.46 -6.13 -12.95
C GLN A 62 -5.61 -5.56 -14.08
N THR A 63 -4.40 -6.09 -14.28
CA THR A 63 -3.49 -5.73 -15.38
C THR A 63 -4.11 -6.07 -16.74
N ASN A 64 -4.69 -7.27 -16.88
CA ASN A 64 -5.35 -7.68 -18.12
C ASN A 64 -6.57 -6.79 -18.45
N LYS A 65 -7.32 -6.38 -17.43
CA LYS A 65 -8.44 -5.42 -17.60
C LYS A 65 -7.96 -4.05 -18.05
N ILE A 66 -6.83 -3.56 -17.53
CA ILE A 66 -6.24 -2.29 -17.97
C ILE A 66 -5.81 -2.38 -19.44
N LYS A 67 -5.14 -3.47 -19.84
CA LYS A 67 -4.74 -3.70 -21.25
C LYS A 67 -5.95 -3.76 -22.19
N LEU A 68 -7.02 -4.45 -21.78
CA LEU A 68 -8.25 -4.54 -22.57
C LEU A 68 -8.96 -3.19 -22.69
N ALA A 69 -9.00 -2.42 -21.61
CA ALA A 69 -9.58 -1.07 -21.60
C ALA A 69 -8.79 -0.13 -22.53
N ASP A 70 -7.47 -0.20 -22.52
CA ASP A 70 -6.58 0.56 -23.42
C ASP A 70 -6.82 0.18 -24.89
N ALA A 71 -6.90 -1.13 -25.19
CA ALA A 71 -7.25 -1.63 -26.52
C ALA A 71 -8.66 -1.22 -26.98
N SER A 72 -9.57 -0.94 -26.05
CA SER A 72 -10.93 -0.46 -26.31
C SER A 72 -11.03 1.07 -26.39
N GLY A 73 -9.89 1.79 -26.35
CA GLY A 73 -9.84 3.25 -26.40
C GLY A 73 -10.30 3.94 -25.11
N ILE A 74 -10.47 3.20 -24.01
CA ILE A 74 -10.81 3.78 -22.72
C ILE A 74 -9.55 4.44 -22.16
N GLN A 75 -9.64 5.76 -21.98
CA GLN A 75 -8.54 6.54 -21.43
C GLN A 75 -8.01 5.93 -20.12
N VAL A 76 -6.70 5.70 -20.05
CA VAL A 76 -5.99 5.12 -18.88
C VAL A 76 -6.39 5.79 -17.56
N LYS A 77 -6.65 7.11 -17.58
CA LYS A 77 -7.16 7.87 -16.42
C LYS A 77 -8.50 7.33 -15.91
N ARG A 78 -9.47 7.06 -16.78
CA ARG A 78 -10.78 6.50 -16.40
C ARG A 78 -10.64 5.06 -15.92
N SER A 79 -9.81 4.27 -16.57
CA SER A 79 -9.54 2.88 -16.17
C SER A 79 -8.90 2.83 -14.77
N HIS A 80 -7.91 3.68 -14.52
CA HIS A 80 -7.26 3.80 -13.20
C HIS A 80 -8.24 4.27 -12.12
N GLU A 81 -9.08 5.27 -12.41
CA GLU A 81 -10.08 5.77 -11.47
C GLU A 81 -11.13 4.70 -11.12
N PHE A 82 -11.64 3.97 -12.12
CA PHE A 82 -12.58 2.86 -11.92
C PHE A 82 -11.98 1.75 -11.05
N MET A 83 -10.73 1.38 -11.33
CA MET A 83 -10.03 0.34 -10.56
C MET A 83 -9.73 0.79 -9.12
N SER A 84 -9.38 2.07 -8.94
CA SER A 84 -9.19 2.67 -7.62
C SER A 84 -10.48 2.61 -6.82
N LYS A 85 -11.63 2.98 -7.42
CA LYS A 85 -12.96 2.86 -6.80
C LYS A 85 -13.29 1.41 -6.43
N LYS A 86 -13.08 0.47 -7.35
CA LYS A 86 -13.34 -0.96 -7.12
C LYS A 86 -12.46 -1.58 -6.02
N ALA A 87 -11.24 -1.10 -5.83
CA ALA A 87 -10.32 -1.56 -4.78
C ALA A 87 -10.60 -0.94 -3.39
N GLY A 88 -11.73 -0.25 -3.22
CA GLY A 88 -12.11 0.44 -1.97
C GLY A 88 -11.87 1.95 -2.00
N GLY A 89 -11.71 2.56 -3.17
CA GLY A 89 -11.54 4.00 -3.33
C GLY A 89 -12.86 4.76 -3.18
N VAL A 90 -12.94 5.54 -2.11
CA VAL A 90 -14.00 6.52 -1.78
C VAL A 90 -15.41 5.91 -1.59
N GLU A 91 -15.50 4.78 -0.89
CA GLU A 91 -16.76 4.43 -0.22
C GLU A 91 -16.51 4.38 1.29
N GLY A 92 -16.78 5.52 1.94
CA GLY A 92 -16.59 5.67 3.38
C GLY A 92 -16.81 7.08 3.95
N THR A 93 -17.45 8.00 3.23
CA THR A 93 -17.92 9.28 3.81
C THR A 93 -19.42 9.40 3.63
N GLY A 94 -20.17 8.58 4.37
CA GLY A 94 -21.49 8.95 4.83
C GLY A 94 -21.33 9.48 6.24
N PHE A 95 -21.22 10.80 6.40
CA PHE A 95 -21.50 11.42 7.69
C PHE A 95 -22.99 11.20 7.95
N ILE A 96 -23.31 10.38 8.93
CA ILE A 96 -24.58 10.50 9.65
C ILE A 96 -24.29 11.37 10.87
N GLU A 97 -25.08 12.44 10.99
CA GLU A 97 -25.10 13.36 12.12
C GLU A 97 -25.32 12.64 13.46
#